data_AF-A0A2X2T5Q9-F1
#
_entry.id   AF-A0A2X2T5Q9-F1
#
_cell.length_a   1.000
_cell.length_b   1.000
_cell.length_c   1.000
_cell.angle_alpha   90.00
_cell.angle_beta   90.00
_cell.angle_gamma   90.00
#
_symmetry.space_group_name_H-M   'P 1'
#
loop_
_entity.id
_entity.type
_entity.pdbx_description
1 polymer ?
#
loop_
_entity_poly.entity_id
_entity_poly.type
_entity_poly.pdbx_seq_one_letter_code
_entity_poly.pdbx_strand_id
1 'polypeptide(L)'
;MFSFLLPQKWSSQAVVTLPESSQLIELRRATVQLTVLDVPTNIDAEHTYQNFLKDFDSQALREEYLTNSDYVKQLVDAKNAGNKAILHRAIQETAAKFKAVNNADPKISNATSYSSWTLSFTGPNAEESREVLSGYIDFITQRVNQDTVQNLRYAVELKSAVGERQAAAG
;
A
#
# COMPACT_ATOMS: atom_id res chain seq x y z
N MET A 1 6.08 41.11 23.77
CA MET A 1 6.04 40.50 22.43
C MET A 1 5.32 39.17 22.54
N PHE A 2 4.12 39.05 21.96
CA PHE A 2 3.46 37.75 21.84
C PHE A 2 4.13 37.00 20.68
N SER A 3 4.93 35.99 20.98
CA SER A 3 5.49 35.10 19.97
C SER A 3 4.36 34.18 19.48
N PHE A 4 3.88 34.42 18.26
CA PHE A 4 3.00 33.48 17.55
C PHE A 4 3.86 32.25 17.19
N LEU A 5 3.91 31.26 18.08
CA LEU A 5 4.50 29.97 17.76
C LEU A 5 3.60 29.30 16.72
N LEU A 6 4.06 29.24 15.47
CA LEU A 6 3.43 28.41 14.45
C LEU A 6 3.34 26.97 14.98
N PRO A 7 2.19 26.29 14.85
CA PRO A 7 2.05 24.93 15.33
C PRO A 7 3.08 24.03 14.64
N GLN A 8 3.91 23.36 15.43
CA GLN A 8 4.91 22.42 14.92
C GLN A 8 4.21 21.24 14.24
N LYS A 9 4.66 20.89 13.03
CA LYS A 9 4.21 19.71 12.30
C LYS A 9 5.26 18.62 12.44
N TRP A 10 4.81 17.39 12.63
CA TRP A 10 5.68 16.22 12.76
C TRP A 10 5.50 15.33 11.53
N SER A 11 6.61 14.83 10.97
CA SER A 11 6.57 13.89 9.86
C SER A 11 7.15 12.56 10.30
N SER A 12 6.37 11.49 10.17
CA SER A 12 6.90 10.13 10.22
C SER A 12 7.38 9.72 8.83
N GLN A 13 8.40 8.88 8.78
CA GLN A 13 9.00 8.39 7.53
C GLN A 13 9.33 6.91 7.64
N ALA A 14 9.14 6.19 6.54
CA ALA A 14 9.56 4.80 6.37
C ALA A 14 10.25 4.67 5.01
N VAL A 15 11.39 3.96 4.97
CA VAL A 15 12.08 3.66 3.71
C VAL A 15 11.75 2.23 3.32
N VAL A 16 11.20 2.05 2.12
CA VAL A 16 10.88 0.74 1.57
C VAL A 16 11.82 0.39 0.42
N THR A 17 12.11 -0.90 0.29
CA THR A 17 12.98 -1.47 -0.74
C THR A 17 12.32 -2.70 -1.35
N LEU A 18 12.91 -3.21 -2.43
CA LEU A 18 12.48 -4.47 -3.03
C LEU A 18 12.50 -5.60 -1.98
N PRO A 19 11.48 -6.48 -1.95
CA PRO A 19 11.46 -7.63 -1.06
C PRO A 19 12.63 -8.57 -1.35
N GLU A 20 13.26 -9.08 -0.29
CA GLU A 20 14.32 -10.06 -0.41
C GLU A 20 13.79 -11.44 -0.80
N SER A 21 14.65 -12.26 -1.39
CA SER A 21 14.30 -13.63 -1.79
C SER A 21 13.77 -14.49 -0.63
N SER A 22 14.27 -14.25 0.59
CA SER A 22 13.85 -14.92 1.83
C SER A 22 12.38 -14.61 2.17
N GLN A 23 11.95 -13.37 1.95
CA GLN A 23 10.58 -12.90 2.24
C GLN A 23 9.55 -13.45 1.25
N LEU A 24 9.99 -13.92 0.08
CA LEU A 24 9.13 -14.43 -0.99
C LEU A 24 9.11 -15.96 -1.09
N ILE A 25 9.68 -16.66 -0.11
CA ILE A 25 9.87 -18.12 -0.24
C ILE A 25 8.55 -18.88 -0.36
N GLU A 26 7.51 -18.47 0.37
CA GLU A 26 6.19 -19.09 0.30
C GLU A 26 5.48 -18.79 -1.02
N LEU A 27 5.60 -17.56 -1.53
CA LEU A 27 5.09 -17.19 -2.85
C LEU A 27 5.77 -18.04 -3.94
N ARG A 28 7.10 -18.20 -3.88
CA ARG A 28 7.85 -19.05 -4.82
C ARG A 28 7.39 -20.50 -4.78
N ARG A 29 7.16 -21.05 -3.58
CA ARG A 29 6.65 -22.42 -3.42
C ARG A 29 5.28 -22.60 -4.09
N ALA A 30 4.37 -21.65 -3.89
CA ALA A 30 3.07 -21.67 -4.54
C ALA A 30 3.21 -21.59 -6.08
N THR A 31 4.00 -20.65 -6.58
CA THR A 31 4.25 -20.48 -8.02
C THR A 31 4.82 -21.73 -8.68
N VAL A 32 5.81 -22.41 -8.07
CA VAL A 32 6.38 -23.65 -8.62
C VAL A 32 5.34 -24.75 -8.76
N GLN A 33 4.45 -24.91 -7.78
CA GLN A 33 3.36 -25.89 -7.86
C GLN A 33 2.41 -25.57 -9.00
N LEU A 34 2.16 -24.29 -9.28
CA LEU A 34 1.31 -23.83 -10.37
C LEU A 34 1.96 -23.97 -11.75
N THR A 35 3.28 -23.78 -11.85
CA THR A 35 4.02 -24.05 -13.10
C THR A 35 3.93 -25.52 -13.50
N VAL A 36 3.94 -26.46 -12.53
CA VAL A 36 3.71 -27.89 -12.82
C VAL A 36 2.32 -28.13 -13.44
N LEU A 37 1.34 -27.30 -13.08
CA LEU A 37 -0.01 -27.31 -13.65
C LEU A 37 -0.11 -26.48 -14.95
N ASP A 38 1.02 -26.03 -15.51
CA ASP A 38 1.08 -25.19 -16.72
C ASP A 38 0.21 -23.93 -16.61
N VAL A 39 0.27 -23.30 -15.42
CA VAL A 39 -0.36 -22.02 -15.11
C VAL A 39 0.71 -20.93 -15.11
N PRO A 40 0.66 -19.94 -16.02
CA PRO A 40 1.60 -18.83 -16.01
C PRO A 40 1.29 -17.88 -14.85
N THR A 41 2.22 -17.72 -13.91
CA THR A 41 2.09 -16.78 -12.80
C THR A 41 3.10 -15.65 -12.97
N ASN A 42 2.65 -14.48 -13.40
CA ASN A 42 3.50 -13.29 -13.54
C ASN A 42 3.60 -12.52 -12.20
N ILE A 43 3.97 -13.20 -11.12
CA ILE A 43 4.09 -12.61 -9.78
C ILE A 43 5.51 -12.82 -9.28
N ASP A 44 6.26 -11.72 -9.18
CA ASP A 44 7.61 -11.69 -8.65
C ASP A 44 7.80 -10.53 -7.64
N ALA A 45 9.03 -10.38 -7.15
CA ALA A 45 9.40 -9.35 -6.19
C ALA A 45 9.10 -7.94 -6.71
N GLU A 46 9.40 -7.70 -7.99
CA GLU A 46 9.30 -6.39 -8.61
C GLU A 46 7.84 -6.00 -8.81
N HIS A 47 7.03 -6.90 -9.34
CA HIS A 47 5.59 -6.70 -9.49
C HIS A 47 4.91 -6.44 -8.14
N THR A 48 5.25 -7.22 -7.11
CA THR A 48 4.69 -7.04 -5.76
C THR A 48 5.07 -5.67 -5.17
N TYR A 49 6.33 -5.28 -5.34
CA TYR A 49 6.84 -3.98 -4.89
C TYR A 49 6.20 -2.80 -5.62
N GLN A 50 6.07 -2.90 -6.95
CA GLN A 50 5.43 -1.87 -7.76
C GLN A 50 3.94 -1.72 -7.42
N ASN A 51 3.23 -2.84 -7.20
CA ASN A 51 1.84 -2.81 -6.77
C ASN A 51 1.68 -2.17 -5.40
N PHE A 52 2.57 -2.49 -4.45
CA PHE A 52 2.58 -1.82 -3.15
C PHE A 52 2.75 -0.30 -3.28
N LEU A 53 3.72 0.18 -4.07
CA LEU A 53 3.94 1.61 -4.28
C LEU A 53 2.75 2.29 -4.97
N LYS A 54 2.18 1.63 -5.99
CA LYS A 54 0.99 2.10 -6.71
C LYS A 54 -0.21 2.23 -5.77
N ASP A 55 -0.45 1.22 -4.94
CA ASP A 55 -1.57 1.20 -4.01
C ASP A 55 -1.35 2.23 -2.89
N PHE A 56 -0.13 2.35 -2.37
CA PHE A 56 0.20 3.39 -1.40
C PHE A 56 -0.05 4.80 -1.95
N ASP A 57 0.25 5.03 -3.24
CA ASP A 57 0.05 6.32 -3.88
C ASP A 57 -1.40 6.63 -4.28
N SER A 58 -2.27 5.61 -4.26
CA SER A 58 -3.67 5.77 -4.63
C SER A 58 -4.43 6.64 -3.64
N GLN A 59 -4.97 7.76 -4.13
CA GLN A 59 -5.83 8.64 -3.33
C GLN A 59 -7.06 7.90 -2.80
N ALA A 60 -7.70 7.08 -3.63
CA ALA A 60 -8.89 6.33 -3.21
C ALA A 60 -8.59 5.40 -2.02
N LEU A 61 -7.41 4.78 -1.99
CA LEU A 61 -7.02 3.87 -0.91
C LEU A 61 -6.66 4.62 0.38
N ARG A 62 -6.04 5.79 0.26
CA ARG A 62 -5.83 6.69 1.40
C ARG A 62 -7.16 7.11 2.01
N GLU A 63 -8.13 7.50 1.19
CA GLU A 63 -9.46 7.89 1.64
C GLU A 63 -10.22 6.71 2.27
N GLU A 64 -10.14 5.51 1.69
CA GLU A 64 -10.73 4.27 2.22
C GLU A 64 -10.19 3.95 3.62
N TYR A 65 -8.87 3.96 3.79
CA TYR A 65 -8.22 3.75 5.08
C TYR A 65 -8.64 4.81 6.11
N LEU A 66 -8.58 6.08 5.72
CA LEU A 66 -8.88 7.20 6.60
C LEU A 66 -10.34 7.27 7.03
N THR A 67 -11.27 6.83 6.18
CA THR A 67 -12.71 6.74 6.50
C THR A 67 -12.96 5.84 7.71
N ASN A 68 -12.17 4.77 7.84
CA ASN A 68 -12.28 3.81 8.94
C ASN A 68 -11.37 4.15 10.12
N SER A 69 -10.43 5.10 9.96
CA SER A 69 -9.49 5.51 11.00
C SER A 69 -10.16 6.36 12.10
N ASP A 70 -9.75 6.15 13.35
CA ASP A 70 -10.16 7.02 14.45
C ASP A 70 -9.48 8.39 14.41
N TYR A 71 -8.34 8.49 13.72
CA TYR A 71 -7.60 9.74 13.50
C TYR A 71 -8.46 10.83 12.89
N VAL A 72 -9.14 10.57 11.76
CA VAL A 72 -9.97 11.60 11.10
C VAL A 72 -11.22 11.94 11.90
N LYS A 73 -11.79 10.98 12.64
CA LYS A 73 -12.94 11.22 13.51
C LYS A 73 -12.58 12.20 14.64
N GLN A 74 -11.35 12.14 15.14
CA GLN A 74 -10.85 13.08 16.17
C GLN A 74 -10.53 14.47 15.61
N LEU A 75 -10.23 14.59 14.31
CA LEU A 75 -9.98 15.89 13.67
C LEU A 75 -11.24 16.73 13.45
N VAL A 76 -12.42 16.11 13.43
CA VAL A 76 -13.69 16.79 13.27
C VAL A 76 -14.31 17.00 14.65
N ASP A 77 -14.68 18.23 14.99
CA ASP A 77 -15.37 18.52 16.25
C ASP A 77 -16.56 17.59 16.45
N ALA A 78 -16.79 17.12 17.69
CA ALA A 78 -17.91 16.20 17.99
C ALA A 78 -19.28 16.73 17.53
N LYS A 79 -19.46 18.06 17.46
CA LYS A 79 -20.67 18.73 16.95
C LYS A 79 -20.82 18.62 15.43
N ASN A 80 -19.70 18.50 14.70
CA ASN A 80 -19.60 18.43 13.26
C ASN A 80 -19.38 17.00 12.74
N ALA A 81 -19.13 16.02 13.62
CA ALA A 81 -18.86 14.63 13.25
C ALA A 81 -20.00 13.96 12.46
N GLY A 82 -21.25 14.41 12.64
CA GLY A 82 -22.40 13.95 11.85
C GLY A 82 -22.53 14.59 10.46
N ASN A 83 -21.73 15.61 10.15
CA ASN A 83 -21.76 16.30 8.86
C ASN A 83 -20.83 15.59 7.86
N LYS A 84 -21.44 14.81 6.96
CA LYS A 84 -20.74 14.03 5.93
C LYS A 84 -19.81 14.87 5.04
N ALA A 85 -20.17 16.13 4.73
CA ALA A 85 -19.36 16.98 3.87
C ALA A 85 -18.07 17.46 4.57
N ILE A 86 -18.18 17.82 5.85
CA ILE A 86 -17.01 18.20 6.67
C ILE A 86 -16.08 16.99 6.84
N LEU A 87 -16.65 15.82 7.13
CA LEU A 87 -15.87 14.59 7.27
C LEU A 87 -15.14 14.24 5.97
N HIS A 88 -15.83 14.25 4.83
CA HIS A 88 -15.22 13.96 3.55
C HIS A 88 -14.07 14.91 3.21
N ARG A 89 -14.25 16.21 3.47
CA ARG A 89 -13.18 17.20 3.31
C ARG A 89 -11.98 16.92 4.22
N ALA A 90 -12.22 16.59 5.49
CA ALA A 90 -11.15 16.26 6.44
C ALA A 90 -10.38 15.00 6.00
N ILE A 91 -11.06 14.01 5.44
CA ILE A 91 -10.46 12.82 4.84
C ILE A 91 -9.56 13.22 3.66
N GLN A 92 -10.05 14.01 2.71
CA GLN A 92 -9.28 14.45 1.53
C GLN A 92 -8.03 15.25 1.93
N GLU A 93 -8.19 16.23 2.83
CA GLU A 93 -7.08 17.05 3.32
C GLU A 93 -6.04 16.21 4.08
N THR A 94 -6.47 15.13 4.76
CA THR A 94 -5.57 14.21 5.45
C THR A 94 -4.89 13.25 4.48
N ALA A 95 -5.60 12.75 3.47
CA ALA A 95 -5.06 11.89 2.42
C ALA A 95 -3.90 12.58 1.68
N ALA A 96 -4.03 13.89 1.44
CA ALA A 96 -3.00 14.70 0.80
C ALA A 96 -1.69 14.84 1.62
N LYS A 97 -1.69 14.45 2.91
CA LYS A 97 -0.50 14.50 3.78
C LYS A 97 0.39 13.28 3.64
N PHE A 98 -0.06 12.23 2.96
CA PHE A 98 0.78 11.09 2.57
C PHE A 98 1.64 11.47 1.37
N LYS A 99 2.90 11.01 1.37
CA LYS A 99 3.80 11.14 0.22
C LYS A 99 4.63 9.89 0.03
N ALA A 100 4.92 9.56 -1.23
CA ALA A 100 5.91 8.58 -1.63
C ALA A 100 6.91 9.27 -2.56
N VAL A 101 8.20 9.17 -2.24
CA VAL A 101 9.28 9.82 -3.00
C VAL A 101 10.34 8.78 -3.35
N ASN A 102 10.70 8.70 -4.63
CA ASN A 102 11.82 7.86 -5.07
C ASN A 102 13.14 8.45 -4.55
N ASN A 103 13.98 7.61 -3.93
CA ASN A 103 15.26 8.03 -3.36
C ASN A 103 16.41 8.06 -4.39
N ALA A 104 16.20 7.58 -5.62
CA ALA A 104 17.19 7.67 -6.68
C ALA A 104 17.42 9.13 -7.09
N ASP A 105 18.68 9.54 -7.25
CA ASP A 105 18.99 10.87 -7.79
C ASP A 105 18.64 10.90 -9.29
N PRO A 106 17.67 11.73 -9.73
CA PRO A 106 17.27 11.79 -11.14
C PRO A 106 18.38 12.35 -12.05
N LYS A 107 19.43 12.97 -11.49
CA LYS A 107 20.53 13.58 -12.24
C LYS A 107 21.76 12.68 -12.35
N ILE A 108 21.80 11.54 -11.64
CA ILE A 108 22.95 10.64 -11.61
C ILE A 108 22.47 9.24 -12.00
N SER A 109 22.79 8.79 -13.22
CA SER A 109 22.57 7.39 -13.57
C SER A 109 23.42 6.51 -12.64
N ASN A 110 22.83 5.52 -11.98
CA ASN A 110 23.46 4.63 -10.99
C ASN A 110 23.82 5.28 -9.64
N ALA A 111 23.11 6.33 -9.20
CA ALA A 111 23.37 6.94 -7.89
C ALA A 111 23.18 5.98 -6.70
N THR A 112 22.35 4.94 -6.83
CA THR A 112 22.07 3.97 -5.76
C THR A 112 22.20 2.54 -6.27
N SER A 113 22.82 1.66 -5.47
CA SER A 113 22.98 0.23 -5.80
C SER A 113 21.68 -0.57 -5.73
N TYR A 114 20.61 0.03 -5.21
CA TYR A 114 19.28 -0.58 -5.08
C TYR A 114 18.18 0.47 -5.21
N SER A 115 16.97 0.02 -5.54
CA SER A 115 15.76 0.85 -5.60
C SER A 115 15.16 1.01 -4.20
N SER A 116 14.83 2.25 -3.83
CA SER A 116 14.14 2.54 -2.56
C SER A 116 13.25 3.77 -2.68
N TRP A 117 12.19 3.79 -1.87
CA TRP A 117 11.25 4.90 -1.78
C TRP A 117 11.07 5.32 -0.32
N THR A 118 11.02 6.62 -0.08
CA THR A 118 10.64 7.19 1.20
C THR A 118 9.14 7.45 1.23
N LEU A 119 8.45 6.76 2.12
CA LEU A 119 7.05 6.96 2.45
C LEU A 119 6.97 7.89 3.65
N SER A 120 6.01 8.81 3.66
CA SER A 120 5.85 9.73 4.77
C SER A 120 4.41 10.15 4.99
N PHE A 121 4.13 10.54 6.23
CA PHE A 121 2.89 11.20 6.63
C PHE A 121 3.23 12.34 7.60
N THR A 122 2.60 13.50 7.39
CA THR A 122 2.77 14.68 8.24
C THR A 122 1.52 14.94 9.08
N GLY A 123 1.63 14.84 10.39
CA GLY A 123 0.57 15.09 11.36
C GLY A 123 0.91 16.21 12.37
N PRO A 124 0.02 16.47 13.33
CA PRO A 124 0.20 17.51 14.35
C PRO A 124 1.15 17.07 15.48
N ASN A 125 1.31 15.77 15.73
CA ASN A 125 2.27 15.23 16.70
C ASN A 125 2.98 13.98 16.16
N ALA A 126 4.09 13.61 16.80
CA ALA A 126 4.96 12.53 16.35
C ALA A 126 4.30 11.14 16.45
N GLU A 127 3.51 10.90 17.49
CA GLU A 127 2.88 9.61 17.76
C GLU A 127 1.80 9.31 16.73
N GLU A 128 0.84 10.22 16.54
CA GLU A 128 -0.20 10.11 15.51
C GLU A 128 0.42 9.99 14.11
N SER A 129 1.48 10.76 13.83
CA SER A 129 2.13 10.70 12.52
C SER A 129 2.72 9.32 12.24
N ARG A 130 3.28 8.68 13.28
CA ARG A 130 3.84 7.34 13.19
C ARG A 130 2.74 6.28 13.06
N GLU A 131 1.71 6.35 13.90
CA GLU A 131 0.60 5.40 13.90
C GLU A 131 -0.17 5.42 12.58
N VAL A 132 -0.48 6.61 12.07
CA VAL A 132 -1.19 6.77 10.80
C VAL A 132 -0.36 6.22 9.65
N LEU A 133 0.95 6.51 9.61
CA LEU A 133 1.84 5.99 8.56
C LEU A 133 1.97 4.46 8.64
N SER A 134 2.24 3.92 9.82
CA SER A 134 2.41 2.48 10.03
C SER A 134 1.13 1.73 9.68
N GLY A 135 -0.01 2.17 10.19
CA GLY A 135 -1.30 1.55 9.92
C GLY A 135 -1.67 1.59 8.43
N TYR A 136 -1.32 2.66 7.72
CA TYR A 136 -1.55 2.72 6.28
C TYR A 136 -0.62 1.78 5.49
N ILE A 137 0.66 1.68 5.88
CA ILE A 137 1.59 0.70 5.29
C ILE A 137 1.07 -0.73 5.49
N ASP A 138 0.58 -1.05 6.69
CA ASP A 138 0.03 -2.37 7.00
C ASP A 138 -1.25 -2.65 6.20
N PHE A 139 -2.14 -1.66 6.09
CA PHE A 139 -3.36 -1.74 5.26
C PHE A 139 -3.03 -2.08 3.80
N ILE A 140 -2.08 -1.36 3.19
CA ILE A 140 -1.68 -1.60 1.81
C ILE A 140 -0.97 -2.96 1.66
N THR A 141 -0.13 -3.35 2.63
CA THR A 141 0.53 -4.67 2.63
C THR A 141 -0.49 -5.79 2.64
N GLN A 142 -1.53 -5.70 3.47
CA GLN A 142 -2.61 -6.68 3.52
C GLN A 142 -3.36 -6.76 2.19
N ARG A 143 -3.65 -5.61 1.58
CA ARG A 143 -4.32 -5.55 0.28
C ARG A 143 -3.51 -6.23 -0.82
N VAL A 144 -2.23 -5.89 -0.97
CA VAL A 144 -1.34 -6.49 -1.98
C VAL A 144 -1.24 -8.01 -1.78
N ASN A 145 -1.15 -8.47 -0.53
CA ASN A 145 -1.15 -9.90 -0.23
C ASN A 145 -2.47 -10.58 -0.61
N GLN A 146 -3.61 -9.95 -0.32
CA GLN A 146 -4.93 -10.45 -0.71
C GLN A 146 -5.07 -10.54 -2.23
N ASP A 147 -4.73 -9.48 -2.95
CA ASP A 147 -4.79 -9.44 -4.42
C ASP A 147 -3.89 -10.50 -5.04
N THR A 148 -2.68 -10.69 -4.50
CA THR A 148 -1.75 -11.74 -4.92
C THR A 148 -2.36 -13.13 -4.76
N VAL A 149 -2.93 -13.44 -3.59
CA VAL A 149 -3.55 -14.74 -3.32
C VAL A 149 -4.78 -14.96 -4.21
N GLN A 150 -5.62 -13.94 -4.41
CA GLN A 150 -6.80 -14.06 -5.26
C GLN A 150 -6.40 -14.32 -6.72
N ASN A 151 -5.40 -13.61 -7.24
CA ASN A 151 -4.91 -13.83 -8.60
C ASN A 151 -4.38 -15.26 -8.80
N LEU A 152 -3.69 -15.82 -7.80
CA LEU A 152 -3.24 -17.22 -7.85
C LEU A 152 -4.43 -18.20 -7.84
N ARG A 153 -5.47 -17.94 -7.03
CA ARG A 153 -6.69 -18.76 -7.00
C ARG A 153 -7.42 -18.76 -8.34
N TYR A 154 -7.64 -17.58 -8.92
CA TYR A 154 -8.28 -17.45 -10.23
C TYR A 154 -7.50 -18.20 -11.32
N ALA A 155 -6.17 -18.15 -11.29
CA ALA A 155 -5.34 -18.86 -12.25
C ALA A 155 -5.50 -20.40 -12.15
N VAL A 156 -5.63 -20.93 -10.94
CA VAL A 156 -5.93 -22.37 -10.69
C VAL A 156 -7.31 -22.76 -11.20
N GLU A 157 -8.33 -21.97 -10.87
CA GLU A 157 -9.71 -22.24 -11.27
C GLU A 157 -9.87 -22.28 -12.79
N LEU A 158 -9.28 -21.31 -13.49
CA LEU A 158 -9.30 -21.25 -14.95
C LEU A 158 -8.64 -22.49 -15.59
N LYS A 159 -7.49 -22.94 -15.09
CA LYS A 159 -6.82 -24.12 -15.63
C LYS A 159 -7.62 -25.39 -15.39
N SER A 160 -8.19 -25.54 -14.20
CA SER A 160 -9.02 -26.69 -13.83
C SER A 160 -10.23 -26.80 -14.77
N ALA A 161 -10.94 -25.70 -15.00
CA ALA A 161 -12.08 -25.65 -15.91
C ALA A 161 -11.70 -25.96 -17.37
N VAL A 162 -10.51 -25.55 -17.82
CA VAL A 162 -10.01 -25.90 -19.16
C VAL A 162 -9.73 -27.40 -19.26
N GLY A 163 -9.10 -27.99 -18.24
CA GLY A 163 -8.82 -29.43 -18.19
C GLY A 163 -10.10 -30.29 -18.23
N GLU A 164 -11.11 -29.92 -17.45
CA GLU A 164 -12.42 -30.60 -17.45
C GLU A 164 -13.09 -30.56 -18.83
N ARG A 165 -13.06 -29.41 -19.51
CA ARG A 165 -13.62 -29.27 -20.87
C ARG A 165 -12.88 -30.13 -21.89
N GLN A 166 -11.56 -30.26 -21.77
CA GLN A 166 -10.77 -31.12 -22.66
C GLN A 166 -11.06 -32.59 -22.41
N ALA A 167 -11.20 -33.02 -21.15
CA ALA A 167 -11.54 -34.39 -20.79
C ALA A 167 -12.97 -34.79 -21.20
N ALA A 168 -13.91 -33.85 -21.22
CA ALA A 168 -15.29 -34.09 -21.67
C ALA A 168 -15.44 -34.13 -23.20
N ALA A 169 -14.42 -33.69 -23.95
CA ALA A 169 -14.45 -33.60 -25.42
C ALA A 169 -13.67 -34.70 -26.14
N GLY A 170 -12.99 -35.59 -25.41
CA GLY A 170 -12.24 -36.75 -25.92
C GLY A 170 -12.89 -38.07 -25.53
#